data_AF-A0A918X0V9-F1
#
_entry.id   AF-A0A918X0V9-F1
#
_cell.length_a   1.000
_cell.length_b   1.000
_cell.length_c   1.000
_cell.angle_alpha   90.00
_cell.angle_beta   90.00
_cell.angle_gamma   90.00
#
_symmetry.space_group_name_H-M   'P 1'
#
loop_
_entity.id
_entity.type
_entity.pdbx_description
1 polymer ?
#
loop_
_entity_poly.entity_id
_entity_poly.type
_entity_poly.pdbx_seq_one_letter_code
_entity_poly.pdbx_strand_id
1 'polypeptide(L)'
;MFRQIGAPELIIIALLILLLFGAKKLPDMARSLGKSARILKSEAKAMKSEGGQKASAPADPPAPDAQTESDAPRTIKAAPGDVTSRPVTEPTDVKR
;
A
#
# COMPACT_ATOMS: atom_id res chain seq x y z
N MET A 1 38.89 -14.22 1.56
CA MET A 1 38.49 -14.72 0.22
C MET A 1 37.19 -14.08 -0.32
N PHE A 2 36.56 -13.11 0.38
CA PHE A 2 35.29 -12.49 -0.05
C PHE A 2 35.41 -11.02 -0.51
N ARG A 3 36.63 -10.48 -0.67
CA ARG A 3 36.87 -9.07 -1.06
C ARG A 3 36.69 -8.79 -2.57
N GLN A 4 36.34 -9.80 -3.36
CA GLN A 4 36.20 -9.70 -4.81
C GLN A 4 34.74 -9.87 -5.29
N ILE A 5 33.76 -9.92 -4.39
CA ILE A 5 32.35 -9.86 -4.81
C ILE A 5 32.11 -8.42 -5.29
N GLY A 6 32.27 -8.22 -6.58
CA GLY A 6 32.11 -6.93 -7.22
C GLY A 6 30.66 -6.68 -7.58
N ALA A 7 30.45 -5.55 -8.25
CA ALA A 7 29.18 -5.24 -8.89
C ALA A 7 28.64 -6.38 -9.80
N PRO A 8 29.45 -7.11 -10.60
CA PRO A 8 28.88 -8.11 -11.51
C PRO A 8 28.27 -9.32 -10.80
N GLU A 9 28.86 -9.81 -9.71
CA GLU A 9 28.31 -10.94 -8.95
C GLU A 9 26.96 -10.59 -8.31
N LEU A 10 26.82 -9.36 -7.78
CA LEU A 10 25.54 -8.89 -7.23
C LEU A 10 24.44 -8.82 -8.29
N ILE A 11 24.78 -8.42 -9.52
CA ILE A 11 23.84 -8.39 -10.64
C ILE A 11 23.37 -9.82 -10.96
N ILE A 12 24.27 -10.80 -10.99
CA ILE A 12 23.92 -12.20 -11.26
C ILE A 12 22.97 -12.75 -10.18
N ILE A 13 23.25 -12.48 -8.91
CA ILE A 13 22.38 -12.89 -7.80
C ILE A 13 21.02 -12.19 -7.89
N ALA A 14 21.00 -10.89 -8.18
CA ALA A 14 19.76 -10.14 -8.34
C ALA A 14 18.92 -10.70 -9.50
N LEU A 15 19.54 -11.08 -10.63
CA LEU A 15 18.86 -11.73 -11.75
C LEU A 15 18.26 -13.08 -11.36
N LEU A 16 18.98 -13.90 -10.60
CA LEU A 16 18.46 -15.17 -10.08
C LEU A 16 17.22 -14.94 -9.21
N ILE A 17 17.28 -14.01 -8.26
CA ILE A 17 16.14 -13.68 -7.40
C ILE A 17 14.98 -13.12 -8.24
N LEU A 18 15.27 -12.30 -9.26
CA LEU A 18 14.27 -11.77 -10.18
C LEU A 18 13.59 -12.88 -11.00
N LEU A 19 14.31 -13.94 -11.37
CA LEU A 19 13.76 -15.08 -12.08
C LEU A 19 12.84 -15.93 -11.19
N LEU A 20 13.23 -16.12 -9.92
CA LEU A 20 12.47 -16.91 -8.95
C LEU A 20 11.20 -16.19 -8.48
N PHE A 21 11.31 -14.89 -8.15
CA PHE A 21 10.22 -14.12 -7.55
C PHE A 21 9.46 -13.26 -8.58
N GLY A 22 10.11 -12.88 -9.68
CA GLY A 22 9.56 -11.99 -10.70
C GLY A 22 9.81 -10.50 -10.43
N ALA A 23 9.85 -9.70 -11.51
CA ALA A 23 10.13 -8.26 -11.45
C ALA A 23 9.11 -7.43 -10.65
N LYS A 24 7.89 -7.92 -10.49
CA LYS A 24 6.84 -7.24 -9.73
C LYS A 24 6.88 -7.57 -8.23
N LYS A 25 7.38 -8.75 -7.83
CA LYS A 25 7.38 -9.16 -6.41
C LYS A 25 8.55 -8.61 -5.60
N LEU A 26 9.71 -8.43 -6.22
CA LEU A 26 10.86 -7.81 -5.56
C LEU A 26 10.55 -6.40 -5.01
N PRO A 27 10.01 -5.45 -5.81
CA PRO A 27 9.68 -4.11 -5.32
C PRO A 27 8.49 -4.11 -4.37
N ASP A 28 7.52 -5.01 -4.56
CA ASP A 28 6.34 -5.14 -3.70
C ASP A 28 6.73 -5.59 -2.28
N MET A 29 7.57 -6.63 -2.17
CA MET A 29 8.15 -7.10 -0.91
C MET A 29 9.05 -6.06 -0.26
N ALA A 30 9.89 -5.36 -1.04
CA ALA A 30 10.72 -4.28 -0.51
C ALA A 30 9.87 -3.12 0.04
N ARG A 31 8.76 -2.76 -0.63
CA ARG A 31 7.85 -1.71 -0.19
C ARG A 31 7.10 -2.10 1.10
N SER A 32 6.59 -3.32 1.20
CA SER A 32 5.89 -3.78 2.41
C SER A 32 6.86 -3.91 3.60
N LEU A 33 8.03 -4.53 3.38
CA LEU A 33 9.07 -4.67 4.40
C LEU A 33 9.63 -3.31 4.83
N GLY A 34 9.81 -2.37 3.89
CA GLY A 34 10.27 -1.01 4.17
C GLY A 34 9.29 -0.23 5.03
N LYS A 35 7.97 -0.38 4.81
CA LYS A 35 6.94 0.22 5.67
C LYS A 35 7.02 -0.31 7.10
N SER A 36 7.09 -1.63 7.28
CA SER A 36 7.26 -2.23 8.62
C SER A 36 8.57 -1.77 9.27
N ALA A 37 9.69 -1.86 8.55
CA ALA A 37 11.00 -1.46 9.07
C ALA A 37 11.06 0.03 9.44
N ARG A 38 10.33 0.91 8.75
CA ARG A 38 10.23 2.34 9.09
C ARG A 38 9.54 2.55 10.43
N ILE A 39 8.41 1.87 10.66
CA ILE A 39 7.63 1.95 11.91
C ILE A 39 8.47 1.40 13.08
N LEU A 40 9.05 0.21 12.90
CA LEU A 40 9.95 -0.40 13.88
C LEU A 40 11.16 0.49 14.18
N LYS A 41 11.77 1.13 13.17
CA LYS A 41 12.89 2.06 13.37
C LYS A 41 12.46 3.33 14.10
N SER A 42 11.28 3.89 13.84
CA SER A 42 10.78 5.06 14.58
C SER A 42 10.49 4.74 16.05
N GLU A 43 9.87 3.61 16.33
CA GLU A 43 9.59 3.16 17.70
C GLU A 43 10.89 2.84 18.42
N ALA A 44 11.79 2.08 17.81
CA ALA A 44 13.11 1.77 18.38
C ALA A 44 13.95 3.04 18.62
N LYS A 45 13.85 4.06 17.74
CA LYS A 45 14.53 5.35 17.93
C LYS A 45 13.90 6.17 19.05
N ALA A 46 12.58 6.13 19.22
CA ALA A 46 11.89 6.79 20.33
C ALA A 46 12.33 6.19 21.67
N MET A 47 12.32 4.86 21.79
CA MET A 47 12.82 4.14 22.98
C MET A 47 14.29 4.45 23.26
N LYS A 48 15.14 4.56 22.22
CA LYS A 48 16.55 4.91 22.39
C LYS A 48 16.77 6.38 22.72
N SER A 49 15.86 7.27 22.33
CA SER A 49 15.96 8.71 22.54
C SER A 49 15.54 9.13 23.95
N GLU A 50 14.75 8.33 24.67
CA GLU A 50 14.43 8.58 26.09
C GLU A 50 15.65 8.40 27.02
N GLY A 51 16.71 7.73 26.55
CA GLY A 51 17.98 7.55 27.28
C GLY A 51 19.14 8.48 26.87
N GLY A 52 18.95 9.40 25.90
CA GLY A 52 20.06 10.18 25.35
C GLY A 52 19.62 11.33 24.47
N GLN A 53 20.00 12.54 24.89
CA GLN A 53 19.66 13.85 24.36
C GLN A 53 19.71 13.99 22.83
N LYS A 54 18.58 14.45 22.26
CA LYS A 54 18.38 15.25 21.03
C LYS A 54 19.28 14.94 19.80
N ALA A 55 18.71 14.27 18.80
CA ALA A 55 19.22 14.34 17.42
C ALA A 55 18.08 14.32 16.37
N SER A 56 17.84 15.54 15.88
CA SER A 56 17.39 15.96 14.53
C SER A 56 16.04 15.46 14.01
N ALA A 57 15.13 16.43 13.87
CA ALA A 57 13.93 16.34 13.05
C ALA A 57 14.31 16.20 11.56
N PRO A 58 13.77 15.21 10.83
CA PRO A 58 13.80 15.22 9.37
C PRO A 58 12.48 15.78 8.84
N ALA A 59 12.61 16.77 7.97
CA ALA A 59 11.53 17.36 7.19
C ALA A 59 10.79 16.32 6.34
N ASP A 60 9.46 16.44 6.25
CA ASP A 60 8.72 16.13 5.00
C ASP A 60 9.33 16.94 3.84
N PRO A 61 9.28 16.56 2.53
CA PRO A 61 8.35 15.68 1.78
C PRO A 61 9.11 14.80 0.72
N PRO A 62 8.53 14.20 -0.36
CA PRO A 62 7.13 14.07 -0.79
C PRO A 62 6.60 12.62 -0.72
N ALA A 63 5.28 12.51 -0.63
CA ALA A 63 4.59 11.31 -1.05
C ALA A 63 4.86 11.10 -2.56
N PRO A 64 5.49 10.00 -2.99
CA PRO A 64 5.22 9.49 -4.30
C PRO A 64 3.89 8.77 -4.17
N ASP A 65 2.83 9.50 -4.49
CA ASP A 65 1.64 8.94 -5.11
C ASP A 65 2.09 8.21 -6.38
N ALA A 66 2.73 7.04 -6.22
CA ALA A 66 2.85 6.07 -7.28
C ALA A 66 1.50 5.37 -7.35
N GLN A 67 0.55 6.08 -7.95
CA GLN A 67 -0.52 5.52 -8.74
C GLN A 67 -0.01 4.23 -9.39
N THR A 68 -0.47 3.11 -8.87
CA THR A 68 -0.67 1.93 -9.69
C THR A 68 -2.15 1.70 -9.60
N GLU A 69 -2.87 2.46 -10.41
CA GLU A 69 -4.16 2.08 -10.94
C GLU A 69 -4.02 0.64 -11.43
N SER A 70 -4.43 -0.31 -10.60
CA SER A 70 -4.73 -1.66 -11.02
C SER A 70 -6.12 -1.94 -10.49
N ASP A 71 -6.99 -2.24 -11.44
CA ASP A 71 -8.26 -2.92 -11.29
C ASP A 71 -9.39 -2.17 -10.59
N ALA A 72 -10.21 -1.59 -11.45
CA ALA A 72 -11.57 -1.13 -11.25
C ALA A 72 -12.38 -1.94 -10.22
N PRO A 73 -13.02 -1.26 -9.25
CA PRO A 73 -14.40 -1.56 -8.97
C PRO A 73 -15.23 -0.83 -10.02
N ARG A 74 -15.86 -1.56 -10.95
CA ARG A 74 -16.98 -1.00 -11.71
C ARG A 74 -18.08 -0.65 -10.70
N THR A 75 -18.01 0.56 -10.15
CA THR A 75 -19.12 1.11 -9.39
C THR A 75 -20.24 1.33 -10.38
N ILE A 76 -21.40 0.76 -10.07
CA ILE A 76 -22.61 0.87 -10.87
C ILE A 76 -22.95 2.37 -10.91
N LYS A 77 -22.82 2.98 -12.08
CA LYS A 77 -23.35 4.32 -12.34
C LYS A 77 -24.87 4.22 -12.38
N ALA A 78 -25.50 4.25 -11.21
CA ALA A 78 -26.92 4.60 -11.13
C ALA A 78 -27.03 6.09 -11.52
N ALA A 79 -27.70 6.37 -12.64
CA ALA A 79 -28.07 7.73 -12.98
C ALA A 79 -29.05 8.26 -11.90
N PRO A 80 -28.90 9.49 -11.39
CA PRO A 80 -29.89 10.09 -10.50
C PRO A 80 -31.14 10.39 -11.33
N GLY A 81 -32.21 9.60 -11.18
CA GLY A 81 -33.47 9.86 -11.90
C GLY A 81 -34.55 8.78 -11.87
N ASP A 82 -34.23 7.51 -11.64
CA ASP A 82 -35.22 6.41 -11.73
C ASP A 82 -35.87 6.04 -10.38
N VAL A 83 -36.44 7.03 -9.69
CA VAL A 83 -37.42 6.81 -8.61
C VAL A 83 -38.71 7.56 -8.91
N THR A 84 -39.31 7.26 -10.04
CA THR A 84 -40.70 7.61 -10.30
C THR A 84 -41.34 6.51 -11.10
N SER A 85 -42.47 6.02 -10.57
CA SER A 85 -43.42 5.10 -11.21
C SER A 85 -43.30 3.63 -10.80
N ARG A 86 -43.55 3.34 -9.52
CA ARG A 86 -44.52 2.29 -9.19
C ARG A 86 -45.53 2.85 -8.20
N PRO A 87 -46.81 3.00 -8.58
CA PRO A 87 -47.84 3.41 -7.63
C PRO A 87 -48.01 2.32 -6.58
N VAL A 88 -47.79 2.69 -5.32
CA VAL A 88 -48.33 1.98 -4.16
C VAL A 88 -49.84 2.17 -4.22
N THR A 89 -50.53 1.16 -4.73
CA THR A 89 -51.98 1.01 -4.61
C THR A 89 -52.27 -0.38 -4.10
N GLU A 90 -52.22 -0.55 -2.78
CA GLU A 90 -53.20 -1.36 -2.06
C GLU A 90 -53.08 -1.08 -0.55
N PRO A 91 -53.90 -0.16 0.01
CA PRO A 91 -54.18 -0.18 1.42
C PRO A 91 -55.20 -1.29 1.68
N THR A 92 -54.76 -2.30 2.43
CA THR A 92 -55.61 -3.24 3.18
C THR A 92 -56.51 -2.43 4.11
N ASP A 93 -57.75 -2.17 3.69
CA ASP A 93 -58.78 -1.67 4.59
C ASP A 93 -59.41 -2.85 5.33
N VAL A 94 -59.41 -2.68 6.64
CA VAL A 94 -59.80 -3.62 7.66
C VAL A 94 -61.21 -3.20 8.07
N LYS A 95 -62.18 -4.13 7.97
CA LYS A 95 -63.42 -4.21 8.79
C LYS A 95 -64.68 -3.47 8.28
N ARG A 96 -65.56 -4.19 7.56
CA ARG A 96 -66.92 -4.56 8.04
C ARG A 96 -67.60 -5.54 7.11
#